data_AF-A0A382J777-F1
#
_entry.id   AF-A0A382J777-F1
#
_cell.length_a   1.000
_cell.length_b   1.000
_cell.length_c   1.000
_cell.angle_alpha   90.00
_cell.angle_beta   90.00
_cell.angle_gamma   90.00
#
_symmetry.space_group_name_H-M   'P 1'
#
loop_
_entity.id
_entity.type
_entity.pdbx_description
1 polymer ?
#
loop_
_entity_poly.entity_id
_entity_poly.type
_entity_poly.pdbx_seq_one_letter_code
_entity_poly.pdbx_strand_id
1 'polypeptide(L)' 'EWMHEDGVTDKMFDFFEDEEAFMQEAASAPRSNCVMDASKLASAGIEMRPVEEAVRDSLRKMRMVPQAERVPA' A
#
# COMPACT_ATOMS: atom_id res chain seq x y z
N GLU A 1 9.79 -6.17 2.00
CA GLU A 1 11.04 -6.11 1.19
C GLU A 1 11.01 -4.97 0.17
N TRP A 2 9.94 -4.83 -0.62
CA TRP A 2 9.87 -3.85 -1.70
C TRP A 2 10.17 -2.39 -1.33
N MET A 3 9.80 -1.93 -0.14
CA MET A 3 10.06 -0.55 0.31
C MET A 3 11.56 -0.25 0.44
N HIS A 4 12.35 -1.24 0.86
CA HIS A 4 13.80 -1.13 0.94
C HIS A 4 14.41 -1.12 -0.46
N GLU A 5 13.97 -2.03 -1.34
CA GLU A 5 14.42 -2.09 -2.74
C GLU A 5 14.16 -0.79 -3.52
N ASP A 6 12.99 -0.18 -3.31
CA ASP A 6 12.60 1.06 -4.00
C ASP A 6 13.22 2.32 -3.36
N GLY A 7 14.07 2.15 -2.33
CA GLY A 7 14.80 3.21 -1.64
C GLY A 7 13.93 4.12 -0.77
N VAL A 8 12.77 3.62 -0.32
CA VAL A 8 11.85 4.39 0.54
C VAL A 8 12.38 4.49 1.97
N THR A 9 13.02 3.43 2.46
CA THR A 9 13.56 3.34 3.83
C THR A 9 14.56 2.19 3.93
N ASP A 10 15.56 2.34 4.80
CA ASP A 10 16.53 1.27 5.11
C ASP A 10 16.01 0.28 6.16
N LYS A 11 14.81 0.52 6.71
CA LYS A 11 14.20 -0.34 7.73
C LYS A 11 13.50 -1.54 7.10
N MET A 12 13.75 -2.71 7.66
CA MET A 12 12.97 -3.91 7.38
C MET A 12 11.76 -3.95 8.31
N PHE A 13 10.57 -4.11 7.73
CA PHE A 13 9.32 -4.22 8.45
C PHE A 13 8.85 -5.66 8.40
N ASP A 14 8.90 -6.33 9.55
CA ASP A 14 8.41 -7.67 9.78
C ASP A 14 7.73 -7.66 11.16
N PHE A 15 6.39 -7.63 11.15
CA PHE A 15 5.59 -7.34 12.35
C PHE A 15 4.71 -8.52 12.78
N PHE A 16 4.36 -9.41 11.85
CA PHE A 16 3.41 -10.51 12.06
C PHE A 16 3.87 -11.71 11.23
N GLU A 17 3.63 -12.93 11.74
CA GLU A 17 4.03 -14.17 11.06
C GLU A 17 3.28 -14.36 9.73
N ASP A 18 1.99 -13.99 9.70
CA ASP A 18 1.15 -14.03 8.53
C ASP A 18 -0.01 -13.02 8.60
N GLU A 19 -0.81 -12.97 7.53
CA GLU A 19 -1.99 -12.10 7.44
C GLU A 19 -3.07 -12.50 8.46
N GLU A 20 -3.21 -13.78 8.80
CA GLU A 20 -4.22 -14.24 9.75
C GLU A 20 -3.92 -13.72 11.16
N ALA A 21 -2.68 -13.83 11.62
CA ALA A 21 -2.19 -13.27 12.88
C ALA A 21 -2.41 -11.75 12.93
N PHE A 22 -2.12 -11.05 11.83
CA PHE A 22 -2.41 -9.62 11.72
C PHE A 22 -3.90 -9.29 11.89
N MET A 23 -4.78 -10.03 11.20
CA MET A 23 -6.22 -9.79 11.22
C MET A 23 -6.84 -10.11 12.59
N GLN A 24 -6.32 -11.09 13.31
CA GLN A 24 -6.78 -11.43 14.65
C GLN A 24 -6.32 -10.42 15.71
N GLU A 25 -5.03 -10.05 15.69
CA GLU A 25 -4.44 -9.25 16.77
C GLU A 25 -4.52 -7.74 16.52
N ALA A 26 -4.07 -7.28 15.34
CA ALA A 26 -3.90 -5.85 15.06
C ALA A 26 -5.12 -5.21 14.39
N ALA A 27 -5.82 -5.94 13.51
CA ALA A 27 -7.04 -5.44 12.86
C ALA A 27 -8.27 -5.42 13.80
N SER A 28 -8.12 -5.89 15.04
CA SER A 28 -9.13 -5.85 16.10
C SER A 28 -9.30 -4.48 16.75
N ALA A 29 -8.34 -3.56 16.54
CA ALA A 29 -8.40 -2.22 17.09
C ALA A 29 -9.71 -1.51 16.65
N PRO A 30 -10.41 -0.78 17.54
CA PRO A 30 -11.68 -0.11 17.26
C PRO A 30 -11.50 1.15 16.38
N ARG A 31 -10.66 1.05 15.35
CA ARG A 31 -10.63 1.99 14.23
C ARG A 31 -11.78 1.64 13.32
N SER A 32 -12.37 2.65 12.68
CA SER A 32 -13.27 2.50 11.54
C SER A 32 -12.50 1.89 10.37
N ASN A 33 -12.23 0.59 10.45
CA ASN A 33 -11.68 -0.21 9.39
C ASN A 33 -12.81 -0.34 8.35
N CYS A 34 -12.67 0.37 7.23
CA CYS A 34 -13.46 0.09 6.04
C CYS A 34 -12.72 -0.96 5.22
N VAL A 35 -13.03 -2.24 5.41
CA VAL A 35 -12.71 -3.26 4.40
C VAL A 35 -13.52 -2.92 3.16
N MET A 36 -12.83 -2.49 2.10
CA MET A 36 -13.47 -2.17 0.82
C MET A 36 -13.82 -3.48 0.10
N ASP A 37 -15.11 -3.75 -0.07
CA ASP A 37 -15.57 -4.80 -0.98
C ASP A 37 -15.50 -4.31 -2.43
N ALA A 38 -14.63 -4.93 -3.24
CA ALA A 38 -14.45 -4.61 -4.65
C ALA A 38 -15.31 -5.48 -5.59
N SER A 39 -16.22 -6.32 -5.06
CA SER A 39 -16.98 -7.29 -5.84
C SER A 39 -17.81 -6.64 -6.97
N LYS A 40 -18.35 -5.44 -6.75
CA LYS A 40 -19.10 -4.69 -7.77
C LYS A 40 -18.24 -4.28 -8.96
N LEU A 41 -16.98 -3.91 -8.72
CA LEU A 41 -16.04 -3.57 -9.79
C LEU A 41 -15.64 -4.82 -10.57
N ALA A 42 -15.25 -5.88 -9.87
CA ALA A 42 -14.91 -7.18 -10.48
C ALA A 42 -16.08 -7.73 -11.32
N SER A 43 -17.32 -7.63 -10.81
CA SER A 43 -18.53 -8.05 -11.54
C SER A 43 -18.79 -7.23 -12.82
N ALA A 44 -18.25 -6.01 -12.91
CA ALA A 44 -18.29 -5.18 -14.11
C ALA A 44 -17.05 -5.37 -15.00
N GLY A 45 -16.15 -6.31 -14.67
CA GLY A 45 -14.91 -6.59 -15.39
C GLY A 45 -13.76 -5.62 -15.07
N ILE A 46 -13.85 -4.87 -13.96
CA ILE A 46 -12.83 -3.93 -13.52
C ILE A 46 -12.05 -4.57 -12.37
N GLU A 47 -10.84 -5.03 -12.67
CA GLU A 47 -9.93 -5.62 -11.69
C GLU A 47 -9.00 -4.56 -11.07
N MET A 48 -8.84 -4.61 -9.75
CA MET A 48 -7.87 -3.75 -9.06
C MET A 48 -6.48 -4.38 -9.10
N ARG A 49 -5.46 -3.58 -9.42
CA ARG A 49 -4.07 -4.03 -9.34
C ARG A 49 -3.63 -4.24 -7.88
N PRO A 50 -2.64 -5.11 -7.62
CA PRO A 50 -2.06 -5.26 -6.29
C PRO A 50 -1.56 -3.94 -5.71
N VAL A 51 -1.70 -3.76 -4.39
CA VAL A 51 -1.32 -2.52 -3.70
C VAL A 51 0.17 -2.21 -3.89
N GLU A 52 1.04 -3.22 -3.80
CA GLU A 52 2.49 -3.04 -4.02
C GLU A 52 2.78 -2.44 -5.41
N GLU A 53 2.14 -2.97 -6.45
CA GLU A 53 2.32 -2.47 -7.82
C GLU A 53 1.87 -1.00 -7.92
N ALA A 54 0.72 -0.67 -7.33
CA ALA A 54 0.18 0.67 -7.35
C ALA A 54 1.10 1.70 -6.68
N VAL A 55 1.70 1.33 -5.55
CA VAL A 55 2.59 2.22 -4.82
C VAL A 55 3.93 2.38 -5.54
N ARG A 56 4.55 1.30 -6.03
CA ARG A 56 5.80 1.37 -6.80
C ARG A 56 5.65 2.24 -8.05
N ASP A 57 4.56 2.07 -8.81
CA ASP A 57 4.25 2.91 -9.98
C ASP A 57 4.13 4.39 -9.59
N SER A 58 3.45 4.69 -8.49
CA SER A 58 3.29 6.06 -7.99
C SER A 58 4.61 6.69 -7.57
N LEU A 59 5.44 5.96 -6.81
CA LEU A 59 6.76 6.43 -6.37
C LEU A 59 7.68 6.73 -7.55
N ARG A 60 7.68 5.86 -8.58
CA ARG A 60 8.44 6.08 -9.82
C ARG A 60 8.01 7.39 -10.49
N LYS A 61 6.70 7.61 -10.67
CA LYS A 61 6.16 8.83 -11.26
C LYS A 61 6.51 10.07 -10.46
N MET A 62 6.42 10.02 -9.13
CA MET A 62 6.78 11.14 -8.25
C MET A 62 8.27 11.51 -8.33
N ARG A 63 9.16 10.52 -8.47
CA ARG A 63 10.60 10.78 -8.66
C ARG A 63 10.90 11.50 -9.98
N MET A 64 10.06 11.32 -10.99
CA MET A 64 10.19 11.98 -12.29
C MET A 64 9.65 13.42 -12.32
N VAL A 65 8.86 13.83 -11.32
CA VAL A 65 8.38 15.21 -11.20
C VAL A 65 9.53 16.12 -10.74
N PRO A 66 9.78 17.26 -11.43
CA PRO A 66 10.80 18.23 -11.05
C PRO A 66 10.64 18.66 -9.59
N GLN A 67 11.75 18.76 -8.86
CA GLN A 67 11.75 19.08 -7.43
C GLN A 67 11.07 20.44 -7.12
N ALA A 68 11.06 21.35 -8.09
CA ALA A 68 10.42 22.67 -7.99
C ALA A 68 8.88 22.64 -7.91
N GLU A 69 8.23 21.54 -8.31
CA GLU A 69 6.77 21.37 -8.27
C GLU A 69 6.30 20.51 -7.08
N ARG A 70 7.23 20.05 -6.23
CA ARG A 70 6.89 19.28 -5.04
C ARG A 70 6.37 20.22 -3.95
N VAL A 71 5.18 19.92 -3.44
CA VAL A 71 4.62 20.64 -2.29
C VAL A 71 5.57 20.45 -1.09
N PRO A 72 6.07 21.52 -0.45
CA PRO A 72 6.94 21.39 0.71
C PRO A 72 6.19 20.67 1.84
N ALA A 73 6.94 19.86 2.59
CA ALA A 73 6.45 19.11 3.75
C ALA A 73 6.15 20.03 4.94
#